data_AF-A0A2U2J8T3-F1
#
_entry.id   AF-A0A2U2J8T3-F1
#
_cell.length_a   1.000
_cell.length_b   1.000
_cell.length_c   1.000
_cell.angle_alpha   90.00
_cell.angle_beta   90.00
_cell.angle_gamma   90.00
#
_symmetry.space_group_name_H-M   'P 1'
#
loop_
_entity.id
_entity.type
_entity.pdbx_description
1 polymer ?
#
loop_
_entity_poly.entity_id
_entity_poly.type
_entity_poly.pdbx_seq_one_letter_code
_entity_poly.pdbx_strand_id
1 'polypeptide(L)' 'MKNMKNNWKLFLVASLTLGLAPFNPPHILGKIQWVLGGNAFSGENAMQTQDWFDVVLHGTPWLLLIISLFLNFFKKK' A
#
# COMPACT_ATOMS: atom_id res chain seq x y z
N MET A 1 -18.36 -7.54 0.48
CA MET A 1 -18.42 -6.27 -0.30
C MET A 1 -19.02 -5.09 0.46
N LYS A 2 -20.15 -5.24 1.17
CA LYS A 2 -20.76 -4.14 1.95
C LYS A 2 -19.77 -3.50 2.95
N ASN A 3 -19.00 -4.33 3.65
CA ASN A 3 -17.96 -3.86 4.59
C ASN A 3 -16.87 -3.05 3.89
N MET A 4 -16.44 -3.45 2.69
CA MET A 4 -15.44 -2.69 1.92
C MET A 4 -15.95 -1.29 1.56
N LYS A 5 -17.20 -1.18 1.09
CA LYS A 5 -17.78 0.13 0.73
C LYS A 5 -17.94 1.04 1.95
N ASN A 6 -18.40 0.49 3.08
CA ASN A 6 -18.70 1.26 4.29
C ASN A 6 -17.44 1.69 5.07
N ASN A 7 -16.39 0.87 5.06
CA ASN A 7 -15.17 1.11 5.83
C ASN A 7 -14.11 1.92 5.09
N TRP A 8 -14.45 2.59 3.97
CA TRP A 8 -13.50 3.36 3.17
C TRP A 8 -12.75 4.43 3.97
N LYS A 9 -13.41 5.03 4.98
CA LYS A 9 -12.78 6.00 5.90
C LYS A 9 -11.69 5.38 6.77
N LEU A 10 -11.90 4.14 7.24
CA LEU A 10 -10.89 3.41 8.00
C LEU A 10 -9.67 3.16 7.13
N PHE A 11 -9.87 2.74 5.88
CA PHE A 11 -8.78 2.54 4.93
C PHE A 11 -8.07 3.84 4.59
N LEU A 12 -8.80 4.96 4.47
CA LEU A 12 -8.21 6.28 4.28
C LEU A 12 -7.30 6.66 5.44
N VAL A 13 -7.79 6.56 6.68
CA VAL A 13 -6.99 6.88 7.87
C VAL A 13 -5.78 5.96 7.97
N ALA A 14 -5.95 4.65 7.75
CA ALA A 14 -4.85 3.70 7.76
C ALA A 14 -3.79 4.00 6.68
N SER A 15 -4.20 4.40 5.47
CA SER A 15 -3.28 4.81 4.39
C SER A 15 -2.51 6.07 4.75
N LEU A 16 -3.20 7.08 5.28
CA LEU A 16 -2.58 8.35 5.67
C LEU A 16 -1.76 8.26 6.96
N THR A 17 -1.81 7.14 7.68
CA THR A 17 -1.02 6.91 8.90
C THR A 17 -0.01 5.81 8.68
N LEU A 18 -0.40 4.56 8.87
CA LEU A 18 0.45 3.38 8.69
C LEU A 18 1.03 3.34 7.27
N GLY A 19 0.20 3.56 6.24
CA GLY A 19 0.64 3.48 4.84
C GLY A 19 1.65 4.54 4.39
N LEU A 20 1.77 5.66 5.11
CA LEU A 20 2.76 6.70 4.87
C LEU A 20 3.90 6.68 5.88
N ALA A 21 3.87 5.82 6.90
CA ALA A 21 4.88 5.79 7.93
C ALA A 21 6.21 5.20 7.39
N PRO A 22 7.36 5.71 7.88
CA PRO A 22 7.56 7.01 8.53
C PRO A 22 7.35 8.16 7.53
N PHE A 23 6.83 9.32 7.94
CA PHE A 23 6.35 10.32 6.97
C PHE A 23 7.44 11.03 6.13
N ASN A 24 8.72 10.89 6.47
CA ASN A 24 9.81 11.59 5.78
C ASN A 24 11.13 10.79 5.85
N PRO A 25 11.49 9.99 4.82
CA PRO A 25 10.67 9.56 3.69
C PRO A 25 9.76 8.35 4.02
N PRO A 26 8.55 8.24 3.42
CA PRO A 26 7.71 7.04 3.51
C PRO A 26 8.44 5.78 3.06
N HIS A 27 8.31 4.69 3.82
CA HIS A 27 8.85 3.40 3.42
C HIS A 27 8.31 2.98 2.05
N ILE A 28 7.03 3.23 1.79
CA ILE A 28 6.37 2.86 0.53
C ILE A 28 7.05 3.49 -0.71
N LEU A 29 7.62 4.70 -0.60
CA LEU A 29 8.31 5.33 -1.73
C LEU A 29 9.57 4.56 -2.13
N GLY A 30 10.42 4.23 -1.15
CA GLY A 30 11.64 3.45 -1.40
C GLY A 30 11.31 2.07 -1.97
N LYS A 31 10.25 1.43 -1.46
CA LYS A 31 9.86 0.10 -1.97
C LYS A 31 9.32 0.15 -3.39
N ILE A 32 8.53 1.17 -3.76
CA ILE A 32 8.09 1.37 -5.15
C ILE A 32 9.30 1.53 -6.08
N GLN A 33 10.29 2.32 -5.69
CA GLN A 33 11.52 2.50 -6.46
C GLN A 33 12.29 1.18 -6.64
N TRP A 34 12.35 0.36 -5.60
CA TRP A 34 13.00 -0.96 -5.67
C TRP A 34 12.28 -1.94 -6.61
N VAL A 35 10.94 -1.98 -6.56
CA VAL A 35 10.13 -2.81 -7.46
C VAL A 35 10.28 -2.36 -8.92
N LEU A 36 10.27 -1.05 -9.18
CA LEU A 36 10.42 -0.50 -10.53
C LEU A 36 11.86 -0.55 -11.05
N GLY A 37 12.85 -0.49 -10.15
CA GLY A 37 14.28 -0.47 -10.47
C GLY A 37 14.92 -1.83 -10.72
N GLY A 38 14.16 -2.93 -10.63
CA GLY A 38 14.62 -4.29 -10.94
C GLY A 38 15.41 -4.99 -9.82
N ASN A 39 15.74 -4.30 -8.74
CA ASN A 39 16.47 -4.84 -7.58
C ASN A 39 15.56 -5.56 -6.57
N ALA A 40 14.29 -5.81 -6.90
CA ALA A 40 13.39 -6.44 -5.94
C ALA A 40 13.76 -7.90 -5.64
N PHE A 41 14.19 -8.67 -6.64
CA PHE A 41 14.33 -10.13 -6.51
C PHE A 41 15.78 -10.62 -6.54
N SER A 42 16.69 -9.87 -7.16
CA SER A 42 18.08 -10.26 -7.35
C SER A 42 18.99 -9.04 -7.48
N GLY A 43 20.30 -9.25 -7.29
CA GLY A 43 21.32 -8.21 -7.31
C GLY A 43 21.88 -7.89 -5.92
N GLU A 44 22.93 -7.06 -5.87
CA GLU A 44 23.60 -6.70 -4.61
C GLU A 44 22.69 -5.93 -3.64
N ASN A 45 21.64 -5.29 -4.17
CA ASN A 45 20.63 -4.56 -3.41
C ASN A 45 19.26 -5.26 -3.43
N ALA A 46 19.26 -6.61 -3.49
CA ALA A 46 18.03 -7.40 -3.45
C ALA A 46 17.22 -7.13 -2.16
N MET A 47 15.88 -7.15 -2.27
CA MET A 47 15.01 -6.97 -1.11
C MET A 47 15.21 -8.05 -0.06
N GLN A 48 15.40 -7.62 1.18
CA GLN A 48 15.35 -8.50 2.34
C GLN A 48 13.90 -8.78 2.73
N THR A 49 13.70 -9.80 3.57
CA THR A 49 12.36 -10.17 4.06
C THR A 49 11.64 -9.00 4.73
N GLN A 50 12.36 -8.15 5.48
CA GLN A 50 11.79 -6.95 6.10
C GLN A 50 11.28 -5.93 5.07
N ASP A 51 11.95 -5.81 3.92
CA ASP A 51 11.54 -4.88 2.87
C ASP A 51 10.24 -5.34 2.21
N TRP A 52 10.08 -6.66 2.05
CA TRP A 52 8.83 -7.24 1.59
C TRP A 52 7.71 -7.08 2.61
N PHE A 53 8.02 -7.23 3.89
CA PHE A 53 7.07 -6.96 4.97
C PHE A 53 6.62 -5.49 4.95
N ASP A 54 7.53 -4.54 4.75
CA ASP A 54 7.20 -3.12 4.56
C ASP A 54 6.28 -2.87 3.37
N VAL A 55 6.50 -3.53 2.22
CA VAL A 55 5.59 -3.44 1.05
C VAL A 55 4.19 -3.85 1.44
N VAL A 56 4.05 -4.99 2.11
CA VAL A 56 2.75 -5.52 2.50
C VAL A 56 2.11 -4.62 3.56
N LEU A 57 2.84 -4.27 4.62
CA LEU A 57 2.33 -3.50 5.75
C LEU A 57 1.87 -2.11 5.32
N HIS A 58 2.72 -1.39 4.57
CA HIS A 58 2.43 -0.01 4.18
C HIS A 58 1.56 0.06 2.93
N GLY A 59 1.64 -0.94 2.03
CA GLY A 59 0.84 -1.01 0.81
C GLY A 59 -0.60 -1.52 1.00
N THR A 60 -0.85 -2.38 1.99
CA THR A 60 -2.19 -2.96 2.21
C THR A 60 -3.28 -1.91 2.45
N PRO A 61 -3.09 -0.88 3.31
CA PRO A 61 -4.07 0.19 3.49
C PRO A 61 -4.45 0.88 2.17
N TRP A 62 -3.47 1.17 1.32
CA TRP A 62 -3.68 1.80 0.00
C TRP A 62 -4.47 0.89 -0.93
N LEU A 63 -4.13 -0.39 -1.00
CA LEU A 63 -4.85 -1.36 -1.83
C LEU A 63 -6.32 -1.47 -1.39
N LEU A 64 -6.58 -1.56 -0.08
CA LEU A 64 -7.93 -1.62 0.45
C LEU A 64 -8.72 -0.33 0.19
N LEU A 65 -8.06 0.82 0.30
CA LEU A 65 -8.66 2.12 -0.04
C LEU A 65 -9.04 2.18 -1.52
N ILE A 66 -8.13 1.82 -2.43
CA ILE A 66 -8.38 1.83 -3.88
C ILE A 66 -9.56 0.92 -4.23
N ILE A 67 -9.56 -0.32 -3.73
CA ILE A 67 -10.67 -1.26 -3.95
C ILE A 67 -11.98 -0.69 -3.42
N SER A 68 -11.96 -0.10 -2.22
CA SER A 68 -13.13 0.49 -1.59
C SER A 68 -13.70 1.67 -2.38
N LEU A 69 -12.84 2.60 -2.83
CA LEU A 69 -13.25 3.73 -3.65
C LEU A 69 -13.77 3.26 -5.01
N PHE A 70 -13.10 2.28 -5.63
CA PHE A 70 -13.56 1.71 -6.89
C PHE A 70 -14.98 1.14 -6.77
N LEU A 71 -15.24 0.38 -5.70
CA LEU A 71 -16.56 -0.18 -5.41
C LEU A 71 -17.61 0.88 -5.07
N ASN A 72 -17.23 2.04 -4.52
CA ASN A 72 -18.15 3.13 -4.24
C ASN A 72 -18.51 3.94 -5.50
N PHE A 73 -17.54 4.19 -6.38
CA PHE A 73 -17.72 5.08 -7.54
C PHE A 73 -18.11 4.37 -8.85
N PHE A 74 -17.62 3.15 -9.09
CA PHE A 74 -17.76 2.51 -10.41
C PHE A 74 -18.67 1.28 -10.41
N LYS A 75 -18.91 0.66 -9.25
CA LYS A 75 -19.83 -0.47 -9.17
C LYS A 75 -21.28 0.03 -9.12
N LYS A 76 -21.97 -0.07 -10.27
CA LYS A 76 -23.43 0.11 -10.37
C LYS A 76 -24.13 -0.71 -9.28
N LYS A 77 -25.15 -0.12 -8.68
CA LYS A 77 -25.91 -0.68 -7.56
C LYS A 77 -26.53 -2.02 -7.92
#